data_AF-A0A6N7WVW0-F1
#
_entry.id   AF-A0A6N7WVW0-F1
#
_cell.length_a   1.000
_cell.length_b   1.000
_cell.length_c   1.000
_cell.angle_alpha   90.00
_cell.angle_beta   90.00
_cell.angle_gamma   90.00
#
_symmetry.space_group_name_H-M   'P 1'
#
loop_
_entity.id
_entity.type
_entity.pdbx_description
1 polymer ?
#
loop_
_entity_poly.entity_id
_entity_poly.type
_entity_poly.pdbx_seq_one_letter_code
_entity_poly.pdbx_strand_id
1 'polypeptide(L)'
;MRGKIRNREWRRGRYIPSEADLMAQYGVSRGTVRKAIGTLVAEGLLVSRKGSGTVVADGGIARPGNARSFSFAASLRDGGVRYTTQVLQKDVLPAPAEVAESLQVEPGEPALFMRRVRSVGGRPVVCQESWSNLAACPGLEQADFTTESLFDAVERCSGRKIALSHMHYSSCRAGAQHAACLACGASDPVMVLEQNIELADSTPIEWSLTWLGPNQSIVGVSLQSDGFPGPLELDGIRTRPREGAAAEDEATRALRRRLDLDALAVRRGVVEWGRHYMGSPLHFGGALSMAEIVAVLLDEVMHTGRDGTPWDERDRLIVSKAHASVALYPMMLKCGLISQDDVDRGLFGPDARIFKHPERDPQRGFEISGGSLGMGLGYAAGLALSLRRKRLPGRVFCVVGDGECDEGSVWESAALIGYKRLANLTVVVDANGMQLDGPTAQILDNGPINRKFTAFGFDVVEVDGHDVIQLADALRNPGDRPRAVVARTRKGHGLSFAEGHAEWHDKALTEELYQQAMRELDAREEAIRGE
;
A
#
# COMPACT_ATOMS: atom_id res chain seq x y z
N MET A 1 6.30 -2.22 36.52
CA MET A 1 5.29 -2.96 35.74
C MET A 1 5.64 -3.06 34.25
N ARG A 2 5.63 -1.99 33.43
CA ARG A 2 6.04 -2.08 32.00
C ARG A 2 7.41 -2.71 31.79
N GLY A 3 8.41 -2.32 32.59
CA GLY A 3 9.74 -2.93 32.57
C GLY A 3 9.72 -4.44 32.84
N LYS A 4 8.92 -4.90 33.81
CA LYS A 4 8.78 -6.34 34.13
C LYS A 4 8.13 -7.15 33.01
N ILE A 5 7.18 -6.56 32.27
CA ILE A 5 6.57 -7.19 31.09
C ILE A 5 7.59 -7.25 29.93
N ARG A 6 8.33 -6.16 29.72
CA ARG A 6 9.33 -6.04 28.63
C ARG A 6 10.54 -6.95 28.85
N ASN A 7 11.03 -7.02 30.07
CA ASN A 7 12.17 -7.85 30.48
C ASN A 7 11.73 -9.29 30.80
N ARG A 8 10.53 -9.72 30.39
CA ARG A 8 9.94 -11.06 30.64
C ARG A 8 9.95 -11.58 32.09
N GLU A 9 10.27 -10.76 33.09
CA GLU A 9 10.03 -11.05 34.51
C GLU A 9 8.56 -11.42 34.77
N TRP A 10 7.63 -10.78 34.04
CA TRP A 10 6.23 -11.19 33.93
C TRP A 10 6.02 -11.85 32.57
N ARG A 11 5.96 -13.18 32.58
CA ARG A 11 5.86 -14.03 31.37
C ARG A 11 4.49 -13.90 30.68
N ARG A 12 4.49 -13.97 29.35
CA ARG A 12 3.26 -13.99 28.53
C ARG A 12 2.38 -15.19 28.88
N GLY A 13 1.07 -15.01 28.78
CA GLY A 13 0.07 -16.03 29.14
C GLY A 13 0.04 -16.37 30.64
N ARG A 14 0.90 -15.77 31.47
CA ARG A 14 0.94 -15.99 32.93
C ARG A 14 0.28 -14.85 33.68
N TYR A 15 -0.23 -15.18 34.86
CA TYR A 15 -0.80 -14.22 35.78
C TYR A 15 0.28 -13.30 36.36
N ILE A 16 -0.03 -12.01 36.43
CA ILE A 16 0.76 -11.07 37.23
C ILE A 16 0.39 -11.23 38.72
N PRO A 17 1.23 -10.73 39.66
CA PRO A 17 0.89 -10.71 41.08
C PRO A 17 -0.45 -10.02 41.36
N SER A 18 -1.11 -10.38 42.46
CA SER A 18 -2.42 -9.83 42.80
C SER A 18 -2.36 -8.33 43.12
N GLU A 19 -3.50 -7.64 43.12
CA GLU A 19 -3.54 -6.22 43.51
C GLU A 19 -2.91 -6.01 44.90
N ALA A 20 -3.14 -6.93 45.85
CA ALA A 20 -2.59 -6.85 47.20
C ALA A 20 -1.06 -7.02 47.21
N ASP A 21 -0.54 -7.97 46.41
CA ASP A 21 0.90 -8.19 46.29
C ASP A 21 1.60 -7.00 45.65
N LEU A 22 0.98 -6.39 44.63
CA LEU A 22 1.50 -5.20 43.98
C LEU A 22 1.45 -3.97 44.89
N MET A 23 0.40 -3.83 45.71
CA MET A 23 0.35 -2.78 46.74
C MET A 23 1.51 -2.92 47.73
N ALA A 24 1.77 -4.14 48.21
CA ALA A 24 2.88 -4.42 49.13
C ALA A 24 4.24 -4.23 48.46
N GLN A 25 4.42 -4.72 47.23
CA GLN A 25 5.68 -4.65 46.49
C GLN A 25 6.10 -3.22 46.16
N TYR A 26 5.15 -2.37 45.79
CA TYR A 26 5.45 -0.99 45.35
C TYR A 26 5.12 0.06 46.42
N GLY A 27 4.55 -0.32 47.57
CA GLY A 27 4.20 0.60 48.66
C GLY A 27 3.14 1.64 48.26
N VAL A 28 2.20 1.27 47.38
CA VAL A 28 1.20 2.20 46.81
C VAL A 28 -0.23 1.78 47.14
N SER A 29 -1.17 2.74 47.07
CA SER A 29 -2.58 2.47 47.31
C SER A 29 -3.21 1.57 46.23
N ARG A 30 -4.29 0.88 46.59
CA ARG A 30 -5.07 0.04 45.67
C ARG A 30 -5.55 0.80 44.43
N GLY A 31 -5.93 2.06 44.59
CA GLY A 31 -6.36 2.93 43.50
C GLY A 31 -5.25 3.17 42.48
N THR A 32 -4.01 3.37 42.94
CA THR A 32 -2.83 3.52 42.07
C THR A 32 -2.52 2.23 41.32
N VAL A 33 -2.57 1.07 41.98
CA VAL A 33 -2.37 -0.24 41.34
C VAL A 33 -3.42 -0.49 40.27
N ARG A 34 -4.71 -0.24 40.57
CA ARG A 34 -5.80 -0.39 39.59
C ARG A 34 -5.66 0.52 38.40
N LYS A 35 -5.27 1.78 38.61
CA LYS A 35 -5.02 2.72 37.52
C LYS A 35 -3.85 2.26 36.64
N ALA A 36 -2.77 1.74 37.25
CA ALA A 36 -1.63 1.19 36.53
C ALA A 36 -2.01 -0.06 35.71
N ILE A 37 -2.74 -1.01 36.32
CA ILE A 37 -3.26 -2.19 35.61
C ILE A 37 -4.19 -1.77 34.47
N GLY A 38 -5.14 -0.87 34.72
CA GLY A 38 -6.07 -0.38 33.70
C GLY A 38 -5.41 0.36 32.55
N THR A 39 -4.25 0.99 32.78
CA THR A 39 -3.43 1.58 31.72
C THR A 39 -2.79 0.49 30.85
N LEU A 40 -2.26 -0.59 31.46
CA LEU A 40 -1.62 -1.70 30.75
C LEU A 40 -2.62 -2.59 30.00
N VAL A 41 -3.74 -2.92 30.67
CA VAL A 41 -5.12 -2.73 30.19
C VAL A 41 -5.31 -2.22 28.76
N ALA A 42 -5.58 -0.93 28.69
CA ALA A 42 -5.83 -0.16 27.49
C ALA A 42 -4.68 -0.22 26.48
N GLU A 43 -3.44 -0.38 26.94
CA GLU A 43 -2.25 -0.55 26.08
C GLU A 43 -2.14 -1.95 25.46
N GLY A 44 -3.02 -2.90 25.79
CA GLY A 44 -3.00 -4.27 25.28
C GLY A 44 -1.84 -5.13 25.82
N LEU A 45 -1.14 -4.67 26.87
CA LEU A 45 -0.03 -5.39 27.50
C LEU A 45 -0.51 -6.41 28.54
N LEU A 46 -1.71 -6.20 29.09
CA LEU A 46 -2.36 -7.11 30.03
C LEU A 46 -3.79 -7.38 29.59
N VAL A 47 -4.32 -8.54 29.98
CA VAL A 47 -5.75 -8.89 29.84
C VAL A 47 -6.29 -9.13 31.23
N SER A 48 -7.31 -8.36 31.63
CA SER A 48 -7.99 -8.56 32.91
C SER A 48 -9.34 -9.23 32.69
N ARG A 49 -9.59 -10.35 33.39
CA ARG A 49 -10.87 -11.06 33.37
C ARG A 49 -11.54 -10.94 34.73
N LYS A 50 -12.79 -10.46 34.75
CA LYS A 50 -13.56 -10.28 35.99
C LYS A 50 -13.67 -11.62 36.73
N GLY A 51 -13.07 -11.71 37.92
CA GLY A 51 -13.08 -12.92 38.76
C GLY A 51 -11.95 -13.93 38.51
N SER A 52 -11.07 -13.72 37.51
CA SER A 52 -10.00 -14.68 37.19
C SER A 52 -8.59 -14.11 37.29
N GLY A 53 -8.42 -12.83 37.65
CA GLY A 53 -7.10 -12.18 37.76
C GLY A 53 -6.67 -11.47 36.47
N THR A 54 -5.42 -11.01 36.44
CA THR A 54 -4.84 -10.27 35.31
C THR A 54 -3.66 -11.05 34.74
N VAL A 55 -3.65 -11.23 33.42
CA VAL A 55 -2.68 -12.04 32.67
C VAL A 55 -1.87 -11.14 31.74
N VAL A 56 -0.60 -11.46 31.51
CA VAL A 56 0.19 -10.80 30.46
C VAL A 56 -0.33 -11.23 29.10
N ALA A 57 -0.73 -10.26 28.26
CA ALA A 57 -1.36 -10.53 26.97
C ALA A 57 -0.47 -11.42 26.08
N ASP A 58 -1.05 -12.44 25.47
CA ASP A 58 -0.33 -13.46 24.68
C ASP A 58 -0.09 -13.06 23.21
N GLY A 59 -0.52 -11.87 22.81
CA GLY A 59 -0.22 -11.38 21.47
C GLY A 59 -0.91 -10.07 21.17
N GLY A 60 -0.12 -9.10 20.70
CA GLY A 60 -0.62 -8.07 19.80
C GLY A 60 -1.14 -8.70 18.51
N ILE A 61 -1.59 -7.85 17.59
CA ILE A 61 -2.09 -8.26 16.28
C ILE A 61 -1.00 -9.10 15.57
N ALA A 62 -1.18 -10.42 15.54
CA ALA A 62 -0.36 -11.33 14.74
C ALA A 62 -0.91 -11.31 13.31
N ARG A 63 -0.23 -10.60 12.42
CA ARG A 63 -0.39 -10.77 10.97
C ARG A 63 0.81 -11.55 10.46
N PRO A 64 0.65 -12.59 9.63
CA PRO A 64 1.78 -13.15 8.91
C PRO A 64 2.43 -12.03 8.10
N GLY A 65 3.66 -11.66 8.47
CA GLY A 65 4.47 -10.74 7.69
C GLY A 65 5.04 -11.53 6.52
N ASN A 66 4.54 -11.27 5.30
CA ASN A 66 4.98 -12.01 4.12
C ASN A 66 6.49 -11.78 3.92
N ALA A 67 7.20 -12.88 3.61
CA ALA A 67 8.66 -13.02 3.43
C ALA A 67 9.45 -11.70 3.40
N ARG A 68 9.82 -11.19 4.58
CA ARG A 68 10.94 -10.24 4.68
C ARG A 68 12.23 -11.03 4.61
N SER A 69 13.29 -10.44 4.05
CA SER A 69 14.64 -10.98 4.18
C SER A 69 14.89 -11.33 5.65
N PHE A 70 15.46 -12.51 5.91
CA PHE A 70 15.60 -13.05 7.26
C PHE A 70 16.36 -12.11 8.23
N SER A 71 17.04 -11.07 7.75
CA SER A 71 17.64 -10.05 8.61
C SER A 71 17.47 -8.63 8.07
N PHE A 72 17.46 -7.66 8.98
CA PHE A 72 17.46 -6.23 8.64
C PHE A 72 18.65 -5.81 7.74
N ALA A 73 19.82 -6.45 7.91
CA ALA A 73 20.97 -6.21 7.04
C ALA A 73 20.73 -6.67 5.60
N ALA A 74 20.06 -7.83 5.43
CA ALA A 74 19.64 -8.28 4.11
C ALA A 74 18.64 -7.28 3.52
N SER A 75 17.68 -6.77 4.30
CA SER A 75 16.74 -5.74 3.82
C SER A 75 17.41 -4.43 3.39
N LEU A 76 18.47 -3.97 4.09
CA LEU A 76 19.24 -2.80 3.64
C LEU A 76 20.01 -3.07 2.34
N ARG A 77 20.58 -4.28 2.22
CA ARG A 77 21.34 -4.70 1.03
C ARG A 77 20.43 -4.86 -0.19
N ASP A 78 19.28 -5.50 -0.01
CA ASP A 78 18.24 -5.69 -1.03
C ASP A 78 17.66 -4.34 -1.48
N GLY A 79 17.61 -3.36 -0.58
CA GLY A 79 17.24 -1.97 -0.88
C GLY A 79 18.36 -1.10 -1.50
N GLY A 80 19.53 -1.67 -1.80
CA GLY A 80 20.67 -0.94 -2.40
C GLY A 80 21.37 0.06 -1.46
N VAL A 81 21.08 0.02 -0.16
CA VAL A 81 21.65 0.95 0.83
C VAL A 81 23.01 0.46 1.30
N ARG A 82 24.07 1.20 1.00
CA ARG A 82 25.41 0.93 1.54
C ARG A 82 25.43 1.24 3.04
N TYR A 83 25.82 0.26 3.85
CA TYR A 83 25.99 0.39 5.28
C TYR A 83 27.36 -0.13 5.73
N THR A 84 27.83 0.32 6.88
CA THR A 84 29.00 -0.22 7.58
C THR A 84 28.56 -0.93 8.85
N THR A 85 29.26 -2.00 9.23
CA THR A 85 29.02 -2.73 10.49
C THR A 85 30.21 -2.52 11.43
N GLN A 86 29.93 -2.14 12.66
CA GLN A 86 30.89 -2.13 13.75
C GLN A 86 30.46 -3.13 14.82
N VAL A 87 31.30 -4.13 15.08
CA VAL A 87 31.08 -5.08 16.19
C VAL A 87 31.63 -4.45 17.47
N LEU A 88 30.76 -4.13 18.41
CA LEU A 88 31.12 -3.51 19.69
C LEU A 88 31.53 -4.54 20.73
N GLN A 89 30.93 -5.73 20.68
CA GLN A 89 31.20 -6.82 21.60
C GLN A 89 30.95 -8.16 20.89
N LYS A 90 31.82 -9.15 21.09
CA LYS A 90 31.67 -10.53 20.62
C LYS A 90 32.35 -11.47 21.61
N ASP A 91 31.57 -12.15 22.44
CA ASP A 91 32.07 -13.01 23.52
C ASP A 91 31.28 -14.31 23.57
N VAL A 92 31.94 -15.40 23.99
CA VAL A 92 31.24 -16.64 24.37
C VAL A 92 30.89 -16.53 25.84
N LEU A 93 29.59 -16.48 26.15
CA LEU A 93 29.07 -16.26 27.49
C LEU A 93 28.10 -17.39 27.87
N PRO A 94 27.97 -17.71 29.17
CA PRO A 94 26.95 -18.64 29.64
C PRO A 94 25.56 -18.08 29.34
N ALA A 95 24.72 -18.84 28.64
CA ALA A 95 23.38 -18.42 28.24
C ALA A 95 22.51 -18.09 29.47
N PRO A 96 22.01 -16.85 29.62
CA PRO A 96 21.01 -16.51 30.63
C PRO A 96 19.76 -17.38 30.47
N ALA A 97 19.00 -17.62 31.55
CA ALA A 97 17.83 -18.50 31.51
C ALA A 97 16.82 -18.17 30.39
N GLU A 98 16.63 -16.89 30.08
CA GLU A 98 15.72 -16.41 29.02
C GLU A 98 16.25 -16.72 27.60
N VAL A 99 17.56 -16.60 27.43
CA VAL A 99 18.26 -16.95 26.18
C VAL A 99 18.27 -18.46 26.01
N ALA A 100 18.52 -19.20 27.10
CA ALA A 100 18.52 -20.65 27.12
C ALA A 100 17.16 -21.24 26.73
N GLU A 101 16.07 -20.71 27.29
CA GLU A 101 14.70 -21.08 26.90
C GLU A 101 14.42 -20.79 25.42
N SER A 102 14.86 -19.63 24.92
CA SER A 102 14.63 -19.23 23.52
C SER A 102 15.48 -20.02 22.52
N LEU A 103 16.71 -20.38 22.90
CA LEU A 103 17.64 -21.17 22.08
C LEU A 103 17.46 -22.69 22.26
N GLN A 104 16.60 -23.12 23.20
CA GLN A 104 16.41 -24.50 23.61
C GLN A 104 17.73 -25.19 24.02
N VAL A 105 18.54 -24.47 24.79
CA VAL A 105 19.79 -24.96 25.40
C VAL A 105 19.66 -24.94 26.93
N GLU A 106 20.58 -25.60 27.64
CA GLU A 106 20.54 -25.58 29.10
C GLU A 106 20.98 -24.21 29.65
N PRO A 107 20.35 -23.68 30.72
CA PRO A 107 20.81 -22.45 31.37
C PRO A 107 22.29 -22.55 31.77
N GLY A 108 23.09 -21.59 31.32
CA GLY A 108 24.54 -21.57 31.55
C GLY A 108 25.38 -22.24 30.45
N GLU A 109 24.76 -22.89 29.47
CA GLU A 109 25.46 -23.45 28.31
C GLU A 109 26.15 -22.34 27.50
N PRO A 110 27.36 -22.55 26.95
CA PRO A 110 28.07 -21.54 26.17
C PRO A 110 27.28 -21.10 24.92
N ALA A 111 27.01 -19.81 24.82
CA ALA A 111 26.38 -19.19 23.65
C ALA A 111 27.19 -17.97 23.19
N LEU A 112 27.15 -17.69 21.90
CA LEU A 112 27.84 -16.53 21.34
C LEU A 112 26.97 -15.29 21.52
N PHE A 113 27.42 -14.36 22.35
CA PHE A 113 26.83 -13.02 22.44
C PHE A 113 27.54 -12.07 21.48
N MET A 114 26.78 -11.27 20.75
CA MET A 114 27.30 -10.23 19.89
C MET A 114 26.46 -8.96 19.98
N ARG A 115 27.14 -7.82 20.16
CA ARG A 115 26.55 -6.48 20.00
C ARG A 115 27.19 -5.77 18.83
N ARG A 116 26.37 -5.26 17.91
CA ARG A 116 26.84 -4.56 16.72
C ARG A 116 26.01 -3.33 16.41
N VAL A 117 26.66 -2.31 15.86
CA VAL A 117 26.01 -1.12 15.33
C VAL A 117 26.19 -1.09 13.82
N ARG A 118 25.12 -0.78 13.10
CA ARG A 118 25.17 -0.55 11.66
C ARG A 118 24.89 0.91 11.36
N SER A 119 25.69 1.48 10.47
CA SER A 119 25.63 2.90 10.10
C SER A 119 25.39 3.08 8.62
N VAL A 120 24.55 4.05 8.25
CA VAL A 120 24.28 4.45 6.86
C VAL A 120 24.72 5.90 6.72
N GLY A 121 25.59 6.18 5.75
CA GLY A 121 26.16 7.53 5.57
C GLY A 121 26.89 8.05 6.82
N GLY A 122 27.51 7.15 7.60
CA GLY A 122 28.21 7.49 8.85
C GLY A 122 27.30 7.69 10.08
N ARG A 123 25.97 7.66 9.92
CA ARG A 123 25.02 7.78 11.04
C ARG A 123 24.62 6.39 11.55
N PRO A 124 24.71 6.10 12.86
CA PRO A 124 24.25 4.83 13.41
C PRO A 124 22.73 4.72 13.27
N VAL A 125 22.28 3.67 12.59
CA VAL A 125 20.86 3.45 12.33
C VAL A 125 20.30 2.29 13.13
N VAL A 126 21.12 1.29 13.43
CA VAL A 126 20.71 0.06 14.12
C VAL A 126 21.72 -0.32 15.17
N CYS A 127 21.23 -0.69 16.34
CA CYS A 127 21.97 -1.44 17.35
C CYS A 127 21.31 -2.81 17.49
N GLN A 128 22.08 -3.88 17.33
CA GLN A 128 21.58 -5.25 17.43
C GLN A 128 22.39 -6.01 18.48
N GLU A 129 21.67 -6.71 19.36
CA GLU A 129 22.22 -7.69 20.28
C GLU A 129 21.67 -9.07 19.90
N SER A 130 22.56 -10.04 19.74
CA SER A 130 22.20 -11.39 19.33
C SER A 130 22.90 -12.42 20.21
N TRP A 131 22.17 -13.48 20.51
CA TRP A 131 22.67 -14.69 21.14
C TRP A 131 22.54 -15.84 20.16
N SER A 132 23.63 -16.56 19.90
CA SER A 132 23.64 -17.68 18.95
C SER A 132 23.99 -19.01 19.62
N ASN A 133 23.30 -20.06 19.18
CA ASN A 133 23.46 -21.42 19.70
C ASN A 133 24.74 -22.06 19.12
N LEU A 134 25.80 -22.14 19.94
CA LEU A 134 27.08 -22.72 19.54
C LEU A 134 27.04 -24.25 19.43
N ALA A 135 26.15 -24.93 20.17
CA ALA A 135 25.96 -26.37 20.02
C ALA A 135 25.38 -26.70 18.63
N ALA A 136 24.46 -25.87 18.14
CA ALA A 136 23.90 -26.01 16.80
C ALA A 136 24.84 -25.51 15.68
N CYS A 137 25.67 -24.50 15.97
CA CYS A 137 26.58 -23.85 15.02
C CYS A 137 28.02 -23.82 15.56
N PRO A 138 28.72 -24.96 15.63
CA PRO A 138 30.07 -25.01 16.15
C PRO A 138 31.03 -24.20 15.26
N GLY A 139 31.91 -23.40 15.89
CA GLY A 139 32.88 -22.54 15.18
C GLY A 139 32.33 -21.18 14.76
N LEU A 140 31.07 -20.87 15.07
CA LEU A 140 30.46 -19.58 14.76
C LEU A 140 31.17 -18.41 15.45
N GLU A 141 31.77 -18.65 16.62
CA GLU A 141 32.56 -17.68 17.37
C GLU A 141 33.82 -17.23 16.62
N GLN A 142 34.30 -18.02 15.65
CA GLN A 142 35.51 -17.74 14.86
C GLN A 142 35.21 -16.87 13.63
N ALA A 143 33.94 -16.69 13.26
CA ALA A 143 33.53 -15.89 12.12
C ALA A 143 33.81 -14.38 12.34
N ASP A 144 34.14 -13.69 11.24
CA ASP A 144 34.27 -12.24 11.21
C ASP A 144 32.97 -11.58 10.71
N PHE A 145 32.12 -11.18 11.66
CA PHE A 145 30.83 -10.54 11.36
C PHE A 145 30.92 -9.09 10.89
N THR A 146 32.13 -8.55 10.69
CA THR A 146 32.30 -7.27 9.98
C THR A 146 32.20 -7.44 8.46
N THR A 147 32.57 -8.63 7.96
CA THR A 147 32.63 -8.96 6.52
C THR A 147 31.65 -10.07 6.14
N GLU A 148 31.51 -11.10 6.97
CA GLU A 148 30.60 -12.23 6.77
C GLU A 148 29.22 -11.95 7.38
N SER A 149 28.15 -12.39 6.70
CA SER A 149 26.81 -12.32 7.29
C SER A 149 26.59 -13.43 8.31
N LEU A 150 25.69 -13.21 9.27
CA LEU A 150 25.38 -14.23 10.27
C LEU A 150 24.78 -15.49 9.63
N PHE A 151 24.01 -15.34 8.55
CA PHE A 151 23.40 -16.49 7.88
C PHE A 151 24.42 -17.32 7.13
N ASP A 152 25.33 -16.69 6.40
CA ASP A 152 26.41 -17.41 5.71
C ASP A 152 27.26 -18.19 6.73
N ALA A 153 27.59 -17.55 7.86
CA ALA A 153 28.36 -18.18 8.92
C ALA A 153 27.60 -19.34 9.58
N VAL A 154 26.29 -19.18 9.83
CA VAL A 154 25.43 -20.24 10.38
C VAL A 154 25.30 -21.41 9.42
N GLU A 155 25.02 -21.17 8.14
CA GLU A 155 24.87 -22.26 7.15
C GLU A 155 26.20 -22.99 6.95
N ARG A 156 27.32 -22.27 6.97
CA ARG A 156 28.67 -22.84 6.93
C ARG A 156 29.01 -23.68 8.16
N CYS A 157 28.71 -23.20 9.36
CA CYS A 157 29.04 -23.89 10.62
C CYS A 157 28.10 -25.05 10.93
N SER A 158 26.81 -24.91 10.63
CA SER A 158 25.80 -25.92 10.93
C SER A 158 25.60 -26.94 9.82
N GLY A 159 26.03 -26.64 8.59
CA GLY A 159 25.75 -27.44 7.38
C GLY A 159 24.27 -27.48 6.99
N ARG A 160 23.43 -26.63 7.59
CA ARG A 160 21.96 -26.65 7.49
C ARG A 160 21.45 -25.29 7.03
N LYS A 161 20.30 -25.30 6.34
CA LYS A 161 19.65 -24.08 5.87
C LYS A 161 18.74 -23.47 6.92
N ILE A 162 18.71 -22.15 6.95
CA ILE A 162 17.74 -21.38 7.75
C ILE A 162 16.37 -21.46 7.07
N ALA A 163 15.31 -21.73 7.85
CA ALA A 163 13.98 -21.95 7.29
C ALA A 163 12.94 -20.97 7.83
N LEU A 164 13.01 -20.62 9.11
CA LEU A 164 11.94 -19.88 9.77
C LEU A 164 12.49 -18.75 10.62
N SER A 165 11.78 -17.62 10.62
CA SER A 165 12.03 -16.54 11.56
C SER A 165 10.73 -15.98 12.15
N HIS A 166 10.69 -15.92 13.47
CA HIS A 166 9.62 -15.30 14.24
C HIS A 166 10.04 -13.89 14.64
N MET A 167 9.25 -12.89 14.23
CA MET A 167 9.54 -11.49 14.50
C MET A 167 8.42 -10.82 15.28
N HIS A 168 8.78 -10.01 16.27
CA HIS A 168 7.85 -9.22 17.06
C HIS A 168 8.34 -7.78 17.17
N TYR A 169 7.48 -6.83 16.80
CA TYR A 169 7.79 -5.40 16.80
C TYR A 169 7.16 -4.72 18.02
N SER A 170 7.92 -3.87 18.69
CA SER A 170 7.46 -3.05 19.81
C SER A 170 8.15 -1.68 19.79
N SER A 171 7.71 -0.75 20.65
CA SER A 171 8.34 0.55 20.80
C SER A 171 8.71 0.84 22.25
N CYS A 172 9.90 1.39 22.48
CA CYS A 172 10.39 1.74 23.82
C CYS A 172 11.20 3.04 23.82
N ARG A 173 11.67 3.46 25.00
CA ARG A 173 12.69 4.52 25.11
C ARG A 173 14.06 3.88 24.92
N ALA A 174 14.98 4.56 24.22
CA ALA A 174 16.31 4.02 23.93
C ALA A 174 17.08 3.57 25.19
N GLY A 175 17.01 4.33 26.28
CA GLY A 175 17.84 4.10 27.46
C GLY A 175 19.31 4.45 27.21
N ALA A 176 20.10 4.65 28.27
CA ALA A 176 21.44 5.22 28.16
C ALA A 176 22.39 4.42 27.23
N GLN A 177 22.34 3.10 27.31
CA GLN A 177 23.22 2.21 26.53
C GLN A 177 22.92 2.26 25.03
N HIS A 178 21.66 2.05 24.63
CA HIS A 178 21.30 2.07 23.20
C HIS A 178 21.28 3.49 22.63
N ALA A 179 21.01 4.50 23.46
CA ALA A 179 21.14 5.90 23.07
C ALA A 179 22.58 6.25 22.67
N ALA A 180 23.57 5.76 23.43
CA ALA A 180 24.97 5.90 23.05
C ALA A 180 25.29 5.16 21.73
N CYS A 181 24.75 3.95 21.55
CA CYS A 181 24.96 3.16 20.33
C CYS A 181 24.29 3.78 19.09
N LEU A 182 23.13 4.43 19.26
CA LEU A 182 22.31 5.01 18.19
C LEU A 182 22.51 6.52 18.02
N ALA A 183 23.41 7.13 18.78
CA ALA A 183 23.63 8.58 18.83
C ALA A 183 22.32 9.39 18.97
N CYS A 184 21.45 8.97 19.90
CA CYS A 184 20.16 9.62 20.17
C CYS A 184 19.98 9.96 21.66
N GLY A 185 18.88 10.59 22.02
CA GLY A 185 18.52 10.85 23.41
C GLY A 185 18.07 9.57 24.14
N ALA A 186 18.42 9.44 25.43
CA ALA A 186 18.02 8.28 26.25
C ALA A 186 16.49 8.13 26.41
N SER A 187 15.76 9.22 26.23
CA SER A 187 14.30 9.26 26.28
C SER A 187 13.64 9.14 24.90
N ASP A 188 14.42 9.11 23.82
CA ASP A 188 13.87 9.09 22.47
C ASP A 188 13.13 7.76 22.21
N PRO A 189 11.99 7.81 21.50
CA PRO A 189 11.27 6.62 21.13
C PRO A 189 12.02 5.85 20.04
N VAL A 190 12.29 4.58 20.29
CA VAL A 190 12.91 3.65 19.34
C VAL A 190 12.00 2.46 19.09
N MET A 191 12.06 1.91 17.89
CA MET A 191 11.41 0.65 17.57
C MET A 191 12.35 -0.50 17.92
N VAL A 192 11.81 -1.53 18.57
CA VAL A 192 12.54 -2.74 18.95
C VAL A 192 11.92 -3.93 18.24
N LEU A 193 12.74 -4.61 17.45
CA LEU A 193 12.43 -5.86 16.80
C LEU A 193 13.07 -7.00 17.60
N GLU A 194 12.23 -7.87 18.16
CA GLU A 194 12.62 -9.16 18.73
C GLU A 194 12.52 -10.23 17.65
N GLN A 195 13.56 -11.03 17.49
CA GLN A 195 13.64 -12.01 16.41
C GLN A 195 14.23 -13.34 16.89
N ASN A 196 13.53 -14.43 16.57
CA ASN A 196 14.01 -15.79 16.74
C ASN A 196 14.21 -16.41 15.36
N ILE A 197 15.28 -17.19 15.19
CA ILE A 197 15.60 -17.84 13.93
C ILE A 197 15.83 -19.33 14.17
N GLU A 198 15.24 -20.14 13.30
CA GLU A 198 15.28 -21.60 13.36
C GLU A 198 15.76 -22.19 12.04
N LEU A 199 16.48 -23.31 12.14
CA LEU A 199 16.85 -24.14 10.99
C LEU A 199 15.63 -24.93 10.48
N ALA A 200 15.79 -25.55 9.31
CA ALA A 200 14.75 -26.40 8.70
C ALA A 200 14.25 -27.56 9.57
N ASP A 201 15.02 -27.98 10.57
CA ASP A 201 14.68 -29.02 11.55
C ASP A 201 14.09 -28.46 12.86
N SER A 202 13.70 -27.17 12.88
CA SER A 202 13.22 -26.43 14.04
C SER A 202 14.24 -26.23 15.16
N THR A 203 15.54 -26.47 14.92
CA THR A 203 16.59 -26.11 15.89
C THR A 203 16.72 -24.59 15.99
N PRO A 204 16.55 -23.96 17.17
CA PRO A 204 16.78 -22.53 17.33
C PRO A 204 18.26 -22.18 17.26
N ILE A 205 18.60 -21.21 16.43
CA ILE A 205 19.99 -20.81 16.18
C ILE A 205 20.35 -19.41 16.65
N GLU A 206 19.37 -18.49 16.66
CA GLU A 206 19.59 -17.12 17.08
C GLU A 206 18.34 -16.58 17.79
N TRP A 207 18.59 -15.88 18.89
CA TRP A 207 17.64 -14.96 19.50
C TRP A 207 18.28 -13.57 19.49
N SER A 208 17.55 -12.55 19.00
CA SER A 208 18.09 -11.20 18.92
C SER A 208 17.09 -10.11 19.23
N LEU A 209 17.62 -8.98 19.70
CA LEU A 209 16.93 -7.72 19.87
C LEU A 209 17.61 -6.67 18.99
N THR A 210 16.82 -5.99 18.18
CA THR A 210 17.27 -4.96 17.24
C THR A 210 16.57 -3.65 17.54
N TRP A 211 17.34 -2.65 18.00
CA TRP A 211 16.89 -1.29 18.22
C TRP A 211 17.15 -0.45 16.97
N LEU A 212 16.08 0.15 16.47
CA LEU A 212 16.09 1.03 15.30
C LEU A 212 16.06 2.48 15.78
N GLY A 213 16.98 3.31 15.28
CA GLY A 213 17.12 4.69 15.72
C GLY A 213 15.87 5.54 15.47
N PRO A 214 15.67 6.61 16.27
CA PRO A 214 14.53 7.50 16.10
C PRO A 214 14.58 8.24 14.76
N ASN A 215 13.43 8.75 14.31
CA ASN A 215 13.28 9.48 13.04
C ASN A 215 13.75 8.67 11.82
N GLN A 216 13.50 7.36 11.85
CA GLN A 216 13.74 6.46 10.74
C GLN A 216 12.42 5.88 10.26
N SER A 217 12.13 6.07 8.98
CA SER A 217 11.05 5.38 8.29
C SER A 217 11.65 4.22 7.52
N ILE A 218 11.37 2.99 7.96
CA ILE A 218 11.71 1.77 7.22
C ILE A 218 10.42 1.28 6.57
N VAL A 219 10.28 1.56 5.28
CA VAL A 219 9.17 1.07 4.45
C VAL A 219 9.62 -0.26 3.85
N GLY A 220 9.23 -1.37 4.47
CA GLY A 220 9.45 -2.70 3.91
C GLY A 220 8.24 -3.11 3.06
N VAL A 221 8.44 -3.28 1.76
CA VAL A 221 7.44 -3.86 0.86
C VAL A 221 7.57 -5.39 0.92
N SER A 222 6.59 -6.05 1.53
CA SER A 222 6.53 -7.51 1.54
C SER A 222 5.68 -7.99 0.35
N LEU A 223 6.32 -8.65 -0.62
CA LEU A 223 5.66 -9.37 -1.70
C LEU A 223 5.45 -10.83 -1.26
N GLN A 224 4.23 -11.35 -1.40
CA GLN A 224 3.92 -12.75 -1.15
C GLN A 224 3.81 -13.45 -2.49
N SER A 225 4.78 -14.29 -2.82
CA SER A 225 4.70 -15.22 -3.94
C SER A 225 4.45 -16.61 -3.36
N ASP A 226 3.23 -17.13 -3.52
CA ASP A 226 2.95 -18.53 -3.18
C ASP A 226 3.47 -19.44 -4.31
N GLY A 227 4.49 -20.27 -4.01
CA GLY A 227 4.76 -21.54 -4.71
C GLY A 227 6.04 -21.66 -5.55
N PHE A 228 6.96 -22.53 -5.11
CA PHE A 228 8.05 -23.28 -5.79
C PHE A 228 8.99 -22.56 -6.79
N PRO A 229 10.34 -22.69 -6.65
CA PRO A 229 11.30 -22.08 -7.55
C PRO A 229 11.43 -22.91 -8.84
N GLY A 230 10.74 -22.50 -9.90
CA GLY A 230 11.28 -22.65 -11.25
C GLY A 230 12.44 -21.67 -11.44
N PRO A 231 13.41 -21.93 -12.33
CA PRO A 231 14.50 -21.00 -12.58
C PRO A 231 13.90 -19.65 -13.02
N LEU A 232 14.20 -18.60 -12.24
CA LEU A 232 13.83 -17.23 -12.54
C LEU A 232 14.51 -16.82 -13.86
N GLU A 233 13.71 -16.58 -14.90
CA GLU A 233 14.15 -15.84 -16.08
C GLU A 233 14.38 -14.38 -15.66
N LEU A 234 15.65 -13.97 -15.69
CA LEU A 234 16.14 -12.66 -15.24
C LEU A 234 16.04 -11.57 -16.31
N ASP A 235 15.44 -11.84 -17.47
CA ASP A 235 15.43 -10.88 -18.59
C ASP A 235 14.39 -9.76 -18.47
N GLY A 236 13.49 -9.82 -17.48
CA GLY A 236 12.40 -8.84 -17.30
C GLY A 236 12.65 -7.73 -16.28
N ILE A 237 13.64 -7.84 -15.40
CA ILE A 237 13.87 -6.85 -14.34
C ILE A 237 14.90 -5.82 -14.83
N ARG A 238 14.46 -4.92 -15.72
CA ARG A 238 15.15 -3.64 -15.92
C ARG A 238 14.75 -2.71 -14.78
N THR A 239 15.52 -2.75 -13.70
CA THR A 239 15.60 -1.61 -12.78
C THR A 239 16.23 -0.44 -13.52
N ARG A 240 15.44 0.59 -13.86
CA ARG A 240 16.03 1.91 -14.05
C ARG A 240 16.47 2.40 -12.66
N PRO A 241 17.75 2.81 -12.48
CA PRO A 241 18.17 3.40 -11.24
C PRO A 241 17.49 4.76 -11.06
N ARG A 242 17.14 5.10 -9.83
CA ARG A 242 16.91 6.48 -9.41
C ARG A 242 18.29 7.15 -9.28
N GLU A 243 18.91 7.42 -10.43
CA GLU A 243 19.95 8.44 -10.53
C GLU A 243 19.29 9.78 -10.22
N GLY A 244 19.94 10.62 -9.40
CA GLY A 244 19.36 11.82 -8.80
C GLY A 244 18.61 12.64 -9.84
N ALA A 245 17.36 13.03 -9.53
CA ALA A 245 16.41 13.71 -10.40
C ALA A 245 17.07 14.26 -11.67
N ALA A 246 17.21 13.39 -12.68
CA ALA A 246 17.52 13.85 -14.01
C ALA A 246 16.41 14.85 -14.32
N ALA A 247 16.77 16.08 -14.66
CA ALA A 247 15.79 17.07 -15.04
C ALA A 247 14.81 16.39 -16.01
N GLU A 248 13.52 16.35 -15.66
CA GLU A 248 12.49 15.82 -16.56
C GLU A 248 12.74 16.46 -17.93
N ASP A 249 12.86 15.64 -18.96
CA ASP A 249 13.12 16.17 -20.29
C ASP A 249 11.96 17.08 -20.72
N GLU A 250 12.26 18.03 -21.61
CA GLU A 250 11.28 19.05 -22.01
C GLU A 250 9.99 18.44 -22.57
N ALA A 251 10.08 17.30 -23.24
CA ALA A 251 8.92 16.59 -23.79
C ALA A 251 8.02 16.03 -22.68
N THR A 252 8.61 15.44 -21.65
CA THR A 252 7.90 14.91 -20.47
C THR A 252 7.24 16.04 -19.69
N ARG A 253 7.93 17.18 -19.51
CA ARG A 253 7.35 18.37 -18.86
C ARG A 253 6.17 18.94 -19.66
N ALA A 254 6.33 19.09 -20.97
CA ALA A 254 5.25 19.58 -21.83
C ALA A 254 4.03 18.65 -21.82
N LEU A 255 4.27 17.33 -21.82
CA LEU A 255 3.21 16.32 -21.71
C LEU A 255 2.50 16.40 -20.36
N ARG A 256 3.26 16.46 -19.26
CA ARG A 256 2.73 16.62 -17.90
C ARG A 256 1.83 17.85 -17.83
N ARG A 257 2.35 19.00 -18.24
CA ARG A 257 1.61 20.27 -18.25
C ARG A 257 0.31 20.19 -19.04
N ARG A 258 0.33 19.59 -20.24
CA ARG A 258 -0.89 19.40 -21.05
C ARG A 258 -1.93 18.56 -20.31
N LEU A 259 -1.52 17.41 -19.77
CA LEU A 259 -2.43 16.47 -19.11
C LEU A 259 -2.93 16.98 -17.76
N ASP A 260 -2.12 17.73 -17.02
CA ASP A 260 -2.55 18.38 -15.77
C ASP A 260 -3.60 19.47 -16.05
N LEU A 261 -3.44 20.24 -17.13
CA LEU A 261 -4.46 21.20 -17.58
C LEU A 261 -5.76 20.50 -18.01
N ASP A 262 -5.68 19.33 -18.64
CA ASP A 262 -6.86 18.54 -19.00
C ASP A 262 -7.57 17.97 -17.77
N ALA A 263 -6.84 17.43 -16.80
CA ALA A 263 -7.41 16.99 -15.54
C ALA A 263 -8.07 18.15 -14.79
N LEU A 264 -7.49 19.36 -14.86
CA LEU A 264 -8.10 20.56 -14.31
C LEU A 264 -9.39 20.95 -15.05
N ALA A 265 -9.41 20.85 -16.39
CA ALA A 265 -10.61 21.09 -17.20
C ALA A 265 -11.73 20.08 -16.87
N VAL A 266 -11.39 18.82 -16.59
CA VAL A 266 -12.34 17.82 -16.08
C VAL A 266 -12.98 18.30 -14.78
N ARG A 267 -12.17 18.70 -13.79
CA ARG A 267 -12.68 19.20 -12.50
C ARG A 267 -13.55 20.43 -12.67
N ARG A 268 -13.12 21.39 -13.48
CA ARG A 268 -13.88 22.60 -13.79
C ARG A 268 -15.24 22.25 -14.40
N GLY A 269 -15.27 21.34 -15.37
CA GLY A 269 -16.53 20.88 -15.97
C GLY A 269 -17.48 20.21 -14.97
N VAL A 270 -16.96 19.40 -14.05
CA VAL A 270 -17.77 18.80 -12.97
C VAL A 270 -18.37 19.88 -12.05
N VAL A 271 -17.58 20.91 -11.71
CA VAL A 271 -18.04 22.06 -10.90
C VAL A 271 -19.09 22.89 -11.64
N GLU A 272 -18.90 23.12 -12.94
CA GLU A 272 -19.89 23.82 -13.79
C GLU A 272 -21.20 23.04 -13.90
N TRP A 273 -21.17 21.72 -13.98
CA TRP A 273 -22.39 20.90 -13.89
C TRP A 273 -23.10 21.09 -12.55
N GLY A 274 -22.35 21.15 -11.45
CA GLY A 274 -22.91 21.45 -10.14
C GLY A 274 -23.55 22.83 -10.04
N ARG A 275 -22.96 23.85 -10.68
CA ARG A 275 -23.54 25.18 -10.77
C ARG A 275 -24.81 25.18 -11.60
N HIS A 276 -24.78 24.53 -12.77
CA HIS A 276 -25.94 24.47 -13.67
C HIS A 276 -27.14 23.76 -13.00
N TYR A 277 -26.87 22.71 -12.23
CA TYR A 277 -27.88 21.98 -11.46
C TYR A 277 -27.79 22.28 -9.96
N MET A 278 -27.64 23.57 -9.61
CA MET A 278 -27.53 24.02 -8.22
C MET A 278 -28.62 23.43 -7.34
N GLY A 279 -28.25 22.93 -6.15
CA GLY A 279 -29.19 22.28 -5.23
C GLY A 279 -29.54 20.82 -5.57
N SER A 280 -29.13 20.29 -6.73
CA SER A 280 -29.27 18.87 -7.06
C SER A 280 -28.00 18.09 -6.69
N PRO A 281 -28.12 16.91 -6.05
CA PRO A 281 -26.95 16.08 -5.74
C PRO A 281 -26.22 15.57 -6.99
N LEU A 282 -24.89 15.69 -7.00
CA LEU A 282 -23.99 15.08 -7.98
C LEU A 282 -22.88 14.29 -7.28
N HIS A 283 -22.30 13.34 -7.99
CA HIS A 283 -21.23 12.49 -7.46
C HIS A 283 -19.85 13.12 -7.59
N PHE A 284 -19.67 14.30 -6.99
CA PHE A 284 -18.42 15.06 -7.01
C PHE A 284 -17.22 14.22 -6.58
N GLY A 285 -17.31 13.56 -5.43
CA GLY A 285 -16.19 12.82 -4.86
C GLY A 285 -15.60 11.80 -5.83
N GLY A 286 -16.47 10.98 -6.43
CA GLY A 286 -16.06 9.95 -7.38
C GLY A 286 -15.67 10.50 -8.77
N ALA A 287 -16.23 11.63 -9.20
CA ALA A 287 -15.89 12.26 -10.47
C ALA A 287 -14.52 12.97 -10.41
N LEU A 288 -14.24 13.67 -9.31
CA LEU A 288 -12.99 14.42 -9.14
C LEU A 288 -11.77 13.50 -8.90
N SER A 289 -11.97 12.31 -8.32
CA SER A 289 -10.88 11.33 -8.12
C SER A 289 -10.35 10.75 -9.43
N MET A 290 -11.18 10.70 -10.49
CA MET A 290 -10.82 10.11 -11.77
C MET A 290 -10.37 11.13 -12.83
N ALA A 291 -10.16 12.40 -12.46
CA ALA A 291 -9.88 13.46 -13.44
C ALA A 291 -8.62 13.17 -14.28
N GLU A 292 -7.51 12.78 -13.63
CA GLU A 292 -6.27 12.41 -14.33
C GLU A 292 -6.45 11.13 -15.16
N ILE A 293 -7.17 10.14 -14.64
CA ILE A 293 -7.45 8.88 -15.36
C ILE A 293 -8.17 9.17 -16.67
N VAL A 294 -9.20 10.01 -16.64
CA VAL A 294 -9.97 10.39 -17.84
C VAL A 294 -9.13 11.22 -18.81
N ALA A 295 -8.40 12.21 -18.31
CA ALA A 295 -7.54 13.06 -19.12
C ALA A 295 -6.51 12.23 -19.88
N VAL A 296 -5.77 11.38 -19.17
CA VAL A 296 -4.75 10.50 -19.76
C VAL A 296 -5.36 9.53 -20.76
N LEU A 297 -6.50 8.90 -20.44
CA LEU A 297 -7.14 7.96 -21.35
C LEU A 297 -7.59 8.63 -22.65
N LEU A 298 -8.28 9.76 -22.57
CA LEU A 298 -8.94 10.37 -23.74
C LEU A 298 -8.05 11.35 -24.52
N ASP A 299 -7.02 11.94 -23.92
CA ASP A 299 -6.08 12.84 -24.61
C ASP A 299 -4.86 12.12 -25.18
N GLU A 300 -4.36 11.10 -24.47
CA GLU A 300 -3.02 10.54 -24.75
C GLU A 300 -3.01 9.06 -25.11
N VAL A 301 -3.84 8.22 -24.47
CA VAL A 301 -3.72 6.76 -24.60
C VAL A 301 -4.65 6.18 -25.65
N MET A 302 -5.90 6.60 -25.67
CA MET A 302 -6.94 5.97 -26.48
C MET A 302 -6.98 6.52 -27.91
N HIS A 303 -7.08 5.61 -28.86
CA HIS A 303 -7.59 5.95 -30.18
C HIS A 303 -9.10 6.11 -30.10
N THR A 304 -9.64 7.32 -30.18
CA THR A 304 -11.09 7.56 -29.98
C THR A 304 -11.91 7.41 -31.26
N GLY A 305 -11.26 7.27 -32.42
CA GLY A 305 -11.92 7.28 -33.73
C GLY A 305 -12.20 8.68 -34.25
N ARG A 306 -12.01 9.71 -33.42
CA ARG A 306 -12.02 11.13 -33.82
C ARG A 306 -10.63 11.65 -34.17
N ASP A 307 -9.62 10.86 -33.89
CA ASP A 307 -8.22 11.03 -34.26
C ASP A 307 -7.90 10.50 -35.68
N GLY A 308 -8.91 10.10 -36.44
CA GLY A 308 -8.76 9.52 -37.78
C GLY A 308 -8.72 7.99 -37.80
N THR A 309 -8.69 7.35 -36.64
CA THR A 309 -8.83 5.88 -36.54
C THR A 309 -10.21 5.45 -37.05
N PRO A 310 -10.32 4.40 -37.90
CA PRO A 310 -11.63 3.89 -38.31
C PRO A 310 -12.51 3.57 -37.10
N TRP A 311 -13.80 3.89 -37.19
CA TRP A 311 -14.70 3.77 -36.04
C TRP A 311 -14.74 2.35 -35.47
N ASP A 312 -14.71 1.33 -36.32
CA ASP A 312 -14.67 -0.07 -35.87
C ASP A 312 -13.33 -0.49 -35.29
N GLU A 313 -12.27 0.31 -35.41
CA GLU A 313 -10.92 0.01 -34.93
C GLU A 313 -10.51 0.82 -33.68
N ARG A 314 -11.26 1.85 -33.30
CA ARG A 314 -10.99 2.69 -32.10
C ARG A 314 -10.85 1.85 -30.79
N ASP A 315 -10.40 2.49 -29.73
CA ASP A 315 -10.46 1.97 -28.38
C ASP A 315 -11.83 2.22 -27.73
N ARG A 316 -12.18 1.44 -26.71
CA ARG A 316 -13.49 1.44 -26.06
C ARG A 316 -13.29 1.72 -24.58
N LEU A 317 -14.01 2.70 -24.05
CA LEU A 317 -13.99 3.03 -22.62
C LEU A 317 -15.30 2.58 -21.97
N ILE A 318 -15.17 1.80 -20.90
CA ILE A 318 -16.24 1.44 -19.99
C ILE A 318 -15.97 2.13 -18.66
N VAL A 319 -16.88 2.98 -18.21
CA VAL A 319 -16.86 3.49 -16.83
C VAL A 319 -17.90 2.72 -16.04
N SER A 320 -17.44 1.67 -15.36
CA SER A 320 -18.29 0.77 -14.57
C SER A 320 -18.86 1.48 -13.34
N LYS A 321 -18.03 2.33 -12.70
CA LYS A 321 -18.44 3.30 -11.66
C LYS A 321 -19.19 4.50 -12.26
N ALA A 322 -20.27 4.21 -12.98
CA ALA A 322 -20.96 5.13 -13.88
C ALA A 322 -21.52 6.41 -13.22
N HIS A 323 -21.71 6.40 -11.91
CA HIS A 323 -22.12 7.58 -11.15
C HIS A 323 -21.13 8.75 -11.27
N ALA A 324 -19.86 8.45 -11.57
CA ALA A 324 -18.78 9.43 -11.77
C ALA A 324 -18.62 9.88 -13.24
N SER A 325 -19.50 9.45 -14.16
CA SER A 325 -19.33 9.69 -15.60
C SER A 325 -19.38 11.17 -16.02
N VAL A 326 -19.87 12.06 -15.17
CA VAL A 326 -19.80 13.51 -15.41
C VAL A 326 -18.37 14.02 -15.60
N ALA A 327 -17.37 13.29 -15.10
CA ALA A 327 -15.95 13.59 -15.35
C ALA A 327 -15.51 13.29 -16.79
N LEU A 328 -16.26 12.47 -17.55
CA LEU A 328 -15.93 12.15 -18.95
C LEU A 328 -16.19 13.33 -19.89
N TYR A 329 -17.27 14.07 -19.65
CA TYR A 329 -17.83 15.00 -20.63
C TYR A 329 -16.88 16.11 -21.09
N PRO A 330 -16.08 16.73 -20.21
CA PRO A 330 -15.11 17.74 -20.65
C PRO A 330 -14.10 17.19 -21.68
N MET A 331 -13.59 15.97 -21.46
CA MET A 331 -12.63 15.34 -22.37
C MET A 331 -13.30 14.75 -23.61
N MET A 332 -14.52 14.20 -23.48
CA MET A 332 -15.30 13.75 -24.63
C MET A 332 -15.65 14.90 -25.57
N LEU A 333 -15.92 16.09 -25.03
CA LEU A 333 -16.11 17.31 -25.82
C LEU A 333 -14.79 17.71 -26.49
N LYS A 334 -13.69 17.74 -25.73
CA LYS A 334 -12.34 18.08 -26.25
C LYS A 334 -11.94 17.18 -27.42
N CYS A 335 -12.15 15.86 -27.32
CA CYS A 335 -11.80 14.91 -28.37
C CYS A 335 -12.89 14.70 -29.43
N GLY A 336 -14.03 15.42 -29.35
CA GLY A 336 -15.09 15.38 -30.35
C GLY A 336 -15.97 14.13 -30.35
N LEU A 337 -15.98 13.37 -29.25
CA LEU A 337 -16.93 12.26 -29.06
C LEU A 337 -18.36 12.77 -28.81
N ILE A 338 -18.49 13.94 -28.17
CA ILE A 338 -19.74 14.68 -28.00
C ILE A 338 -19.59 16.11 -28.54
N SER A 339 -20.71 16.78 -28.75
CA SER A 339 -20.77 18.17 -29.25
C SER A 339 -21.15 19.16 -28.15
N GLN A 340 -20.94 20.45 -28.41
CA GLN A 340 -21.43 21.51 -27.52
C GLN A 340 -22.96 21.49 -27.38
N ASP A 341 -23.70 21.13 -28.43
CA ASP A 341 -25.16 20.96 -28.36
C ASP A 341 -25.56 19.84 -27.39
N ASP A 342 -24.80 18.74 -27.32
CA ASP A 342 -25.05 17.70 -26.32
C ASP A 342 -24.84 18.24 -24.88
N VAL A 343 -23.85 19.11 -24.67
CA VAL A 343 -23.60 19.79 -23.39
C VAL A 343 -24.72 20.78 -23.05
N ASP A 344 -25.15 21.58 -24.01
CA ASP A 344 -26.19 22.60 -23.81
C ASP A 344 -27.57 21.97 -23.51
N ARG A 345 -27.83 20.76 -24.02
CA ARG A 345 -29.02 19.94 -23.66
C ARG A 345 -28.99 19.41 -22.24
N GLY A 346 -27.82 19.39 -21.61
CA GLY A 346 -27.65 19.06 -20.20
C GLY A 346 -27.71 17.56 -19.86
N LEU A 347 -27.72 17.28 -18.55
CA LEU A 347 -27.61 15.94 -17.95
C LEU A 347 -28.97 15.28 -17.62
N PHE A 348 -30.06 16.04 -17.69
CA PHE A 348 -31.39 15.60 -17.27
C PHE A 348 -32.46 16.03 -18.28
N GLY A 349 -33.59 15.32 -18.25
CA GLY A 349 -34.74 15.62 -19.11
C GLY A 349 -34.74 14.84 -20.43
N PRO A 350 -35.81 14.95 -21.21
CA PRO A 350 -36.03 14.13 -22.41
C PRO A 350 -35.07 14.45 -23.57
N ASP A 351 -34.51 15.66 -23.57
CA ASP A 351 -33.59 16.11 -24.62
C ASP A 351 -32.13 15.80 -24.31
N ALA A 352 -31.80 15.39 -23.07
CA ALA A 352 -30.44 15.06 -22.68
C ALA A 352 -29.90 13.90 -23.52
N ARG A 353 -28.60 13.97 -23.82
CA ARG A 353 -27.84 12.91 -24.50
C ARG A 353 -26.67 12.41 -23.66
N ILE A 354 -26.27 13.17 -22.66
CA ILE A 354 -25.14 12.90 -21.75
C ILE A 354 -25.63 12.84 -20.30
N PHE A 355 -26.39 11.79 -19.96
CA PHE A 355 -27.05 11.68 -18.65
C PHE A 355 -26.08 11.61 -17.45
N LYS A 356 -26.52 11.99 -16.24
CA LYS A 356 -25.72 11.80 -14.99
C LYS A 356 -25.17 10.36 -14.86
N HIS A 357 -25.96 9.38 -15.27
CA HIS A 357 -25.52 8.00 -15.55
C HIS A 357 -25.73 7.74 -17.05
N PRO A 358 -24.68 7.43 -17.82
CA PRO A 358 -24.79 7.33 -19.27
C PRO A 358 -25.80 6.27 -19.71
N GLU A 359 -26.55 6.61 -20.75
CA GLU A 359 -27.27 5.64 -21.58
C GLU A 359 -26.34 5.14 -22.68
N ARG A 360 -26.47 3.86 -23.05
CA ARG A 360 -25.67 3.27 -24.12
C ARG A 360 -25.93 3.96 -25.46
N ASP A 361 -24.94 4.70 -25.93
CA ASP A 361 -24.85 5.26 -27.27
C ASP A 361 -23.41 5.10 -27.82
N PRO A 362 -23.12 3.99 -28.50
CA PRO A 362 -21.79 3.71 -29.02
C PRO A 362 -21.34 4.68 -30.11
N GLN A 363 -22.23 5.50 -30.71
CA GLN A 363 -21.85 6.51 -31.71
C GLN A 363 -21.21 7.74 -31.05
N ARG A 364 -21.48 7.94 -29.76
CA ARG A 364 -20.87 8.96 -28.91
C ARG A 364 -19.79 8.41 -27.98
N GLY A 365 -19.46 7.12 -28.10
CA GLY A 365 -18.48 6.46 -27.22
C GLY A 365 -19.04 5.96 -25.89
N PHE A 366 -20.36 5.98 -25.69
CA PHE A 366 -21.01 5.37 -24.53
C PHE A 366 -21.31 3.90 -24.79
N GLU A 367 -20.36 3.04 -24.45
CA GLU A 367 -20.41 1.61 -24.81
C GLU A 367 -21.46 0.81 -24.03
N ILE A 368 -21.85 1.26 -22.84
CA ILE A 368 -22.79 0.60 -21.93
C ILE A 368 -23.68 1.62 -21.22
N SER A 369 -24.92 1.21 -20.87
CA SER A 369 -25.76 1.97 -19.94
C SER A 369 -25.28 1.72 -18.51
N GLY A 370 -24.94 2.78 -17.80
CA GLY A 370 -24.39 2.70 -16.45
C GLY A 370 -25.44 2.69 -15.34
N GLY A 371 -24.98 2.52 -14.09
CA GLY A 371 -25.78 2.74 -12.88
C GLY A 371 -25.72 1.57 -11.90
N SER A 372 -25.74 0.34 -12.39
CA SER A 372 -25.51 -0.85 -11.57
C SER A 372 -24.02 -1.14 -11.48
N LEU A 373 -23.44 -1.01 -10.30
CA LEU A 373 -22.04 -1.37 -10.05
C LEU A 373 -21.80 -2.86 -10.34
N GLY A 374 -20.55 -3.20 -10.67
CA GLY A 374 -20.08 -4.57 -10.94
C GLY A 374 -20.35 -5.08 -12.36
N MET A 375 -21.25 -4.44 -13.11
CA MET A 375 -21.66 -4.91 -14.44
C MET A 375 -20.67 -4.55 -15.57
N GLY A 376 -19.91 -3.46 -15.43
CA GLY A 376 -19.08 -2.94 -16.53
C GLY A 376 -17.92 -3.86 -16.90
N LEU A 377 -17.27 -4.52 -15.94
CA LEU A 377 -16.12 -5.38 -16.23
C LEU A 377 -16.50 -6.62 -17.05
N GLY A 378 -17.64 -7.23 -16.76
CA GLY A 378 -18.16 -8.36 -17.55
C GLY A 378 -18.49 -7.95 -18.98
N TYR A 379 -19.10 -6.77 -19.16
CA TYR A 379 -19.37 -6.22 -20.50
C TYR A 379 -18.07 -5.90 -21.25
N ALA A 380 -17.08 -5.31 -20.58
CA ALA A 380 -15.75 -5.04 -21.13
C ALA A 380 -15.08 -6.34 -21.61
N ALA A 381 -15.19 -7.44 -20.83
CA ALA A 381 -14.67 -8.75 -21.24
C ALA A 381 -15.34 -9.26 -22.52
N GLY A 382 -16.66 -9.08 -22.66
CA GLY A 382 -17.42 -9.42 -23.86
C GLY A 382 -16.97 -8.62 -25.08
N LEU A 383 -16.78 -7.30 -24.93
CA LEU A 383 -16.25 -6.43 -25.98
C LEU A 383 -14.84 -6.84 -26.40
N ALA A 384 -13.93 -7.04 -25.45
CA ALA A 384 -12.55 -7.43 -25.73
C ALA A 384 -12.48 -8.76 -26.48
N LEU A 385 -13.30 -9.74 -26.08
CA LEU A 385 -13.42 -11.02 -26.78
C LEU A 385 -13.97 -10.86 -28.20
N SER A 386 -14.95 -9.97 -28.40
CA SER A 386 -15.53 -9.65 -29.71
C SER A 386 -14.50 -9.04 -30.65
N LEU A 387 -13.74 -8.02 -30.20
CA LEU A 387 -12.68 -7.39 -31.00
C LEU A 387 -11.61 -8.39 -31.40
N ARG A 388 -11.16 -9.23 -30.46
CA ARG A 388 -10.18 -10.29 -30.74
C ARG A 388 -10.69 -11.29 -31.77
N ARG A 389 -11.96 -11.73 -31.68
CA ARG A 389 -12.56 -12.65 -32.67
C ARG A 389 -12.68 -12.02 -34.05
N LYS A 390 -12.97 -10.73 -34.12
CA LYS A 390 -13.02 -9.95 -35.36
C LYS A 390 -11.65 -9.55 -35.90
N ARG A 391 -10.57 -9.83 -35.14
CA ARG A 391 -9.20 -9.40 -35.45
C ARG A 391 -9.07 -7.88 -35.61
N LEU A 392 -9.84 -7.13 -34.83
CA LEU A 392 -9.76 -5.67 -34.77
C LEU A 392 -8.69 -5.25 -33.76
N PRO A 393 -7.92 -4.20 -34.03
CA PRO A 393 -6.78 -3.80 -33.19
C PRO A 393 -7.18 -3.09 -31.89
N GLY A 394 -8.43 -2.59 -31.81
CA GLY A 394 -8.91 -1.79 -30.69
C GLY A 394 -8.80 -2.47 -29.32
N ARG A 395 -8.47 -1.66 -28.33
CA ARG A 395 -8.36 -2.02 -26.92
C ARG A 395 -9.65 -1.66 -26.16
N VAL A 396 -9.84 -2.30 -25.02
CA VAL A 396 -10.94 -2.03 -24.10
C VAL A 396 -10.37 -1.60 -22.76
N PHE A 397 -10.77 -0.42 -22.30
CA PHE A 397 -10.44 0.11 -20.98
C PHE A 397 -11.69 0.04 -20.10
N CYS A 398 -11.56 -0.43 -18.87
CA CYS A 398 -12.65 -0.49 -17.90
C CYS A 398 -12.24 0.19 -16.60
N VAL A 399 -12.86 1.32 -16.27
CA VAL A 399 -12.65 2.03 -15.02
C VAL A 399 -13.65 1.51 -13.98
N VAL A 400 -13.13 0.98 -12.88
CA VAL A 400 -13.92 0.48 -11.73
C VAL A 400 -13.54 1.25 -10.46
N GLY A 401 -14.47 1.37 -9.52
CA GLY A 401 -14.16 1.88 -8.18
C GLY A 401 -13.60 0.79 -7.26
N ASP A 402 -12.81 1.16 -6.26
CA ASP A 402 -12.38 0.21 -5.23
C ASP A 402 -13.52 -0.29 -4.31
N GLY A 403 -14.55 0.53 -4.07
CA GLY A 403 -15.80 0.08 -3.45
C GLY A 403 -16.66 -0.79 -4.36
N GLU A 404 -16.62 -0.56 -5.68
CA GLU A 404 -17.30 -1.44 -6.65
C GLU A 404 -16.69 -2.84 -6.69
N CYS A 405 -15.41 -2.98 -6.36
CA CYS A 405 -14.75 -4.27 -6.21
C CYS A 405 -15.30 -5.14 -5.06
N ASP A 406 -16.26 -4.65 -4.27
CA ASP A 406 -17.04 -5.48 -3.34
C ASP A 406 -17.97 -6.45 -4.09
N GLU A 407 -18.38 -6.10 -5.31
CA GLU A 407 -19.28 -6.91 -6.12
C GLU A 407 -18.61 -8.19 -6.62
N GLY A 408 -19.24 -9.33 -6.36
CA GLY A 408 -18.73 -10.65 -6.79
C GLY A 408 -18.57 -10.75 -8.32
N SER A 409 -19.42 -10.06 -9.07
CA SER A 409 -19.42 -10.02 -10.54
C SER A 409 -18.12 -9.44 -11.12
N VAL A 410 -17.45 -8.53 -10.41
CA VAL A 410 -16.11 -8.03 -10.80
C VAL A 410 -15.10 -9.17 -10.82
N TRP A 411 -15.13 -10.03 -9.80
CA TRP A 411 -14.16 -11.12 -9.64
C TRP A 411 -14.47 -12.32 -10.54
N GLU A 412 -15.75 -12.63 -10.77
CA GLU A 412 -16.15 -13.60 -11.82
C GLU A 412 -15.64 -13.16 -13.20
N SER A 413 -15.80 -11.87 -13.51
CA SER A 413 -15.32 -11.28 -14.76
C SER A 413 -13.79 -11.33 -14.85
N ALA A 414 -13.09 -10.95 -13.77
CA ALA A 414 -11.63 -11.02 -13.71
C ALA A 414 -11.11 -12.45 -13.96
N ALA A 415 -11.74 -13.46 -13.35
CA ALA A 415 -11.39 -14.87 -13.57
C ALA A 415 -11.48 -15.26 -15.04
N LEU A 416 -12.57 -14.88 -15.72
CA LEU A 416 -12.74 -15.14 -17.15
C LEU A 416 -11.71 -14.40 -18.01
N ILE A 417 -11.49 -13.12 -17.74
CA ILE A 417 -10.54 -12.26 -18.47
C ILE A 417 -9.13 -12.86 -18.42
N GLY A 418 -8.69 -13.26 -17.22
CA GLY A 418 -7.42 -13.93 -16.97
C GLY A 418 -7.29 -15.26 -17.68
N TYR A 419 -8.26 -16.15 -17.47
CA TYR A 419 -8.31 -17.46 -18.13
C TYR A 419 -8.25 -17.36 -19.66
N LYS A 420 -8.94 -16.37 -20.23
CA LYS A 420 -8.96 -16.12 -21.68
C LYS A 420 -7.78 -15.30 -22.18
N ARG A 421 -6.88 -14.83 -21.30
CA ARG A 421 -5.74 -13.97 -21.62
C ARG A 421 -6.14 -12.80 -22.54
N LEU A 422 -7.13 -12.01 -22.13
CA LEU A 422 -7.61 -10.87 -22.93
C LEU A 422 -6.62 -9.69 -22.85
N ALA A 423 -5.48 -9.81 -23.51
CA ALA A 423 -4.41 -8.80 -23.55
C ALA A 423 -4.86 -7.41 -24.04
N ASN A 424 -5.91 -7.36 -24.85
CA ASN A 424 -6.52 -6.11 -25.33
C ASN A 424 -7.47 -5.46 -24.31
N LEU A 425 -7.57 -5.97 -23.08
CA LEU A 425 -8.36 -5.39 -22.00
C LEU A 425 -7.46 -4.87 -20.88
N THR A 426 -7.65 -3.60 -20.51
CA THR A 426 -7.01 -2.95 -19.35
C THR A 426 -8.08 -2.51 -18.34
N VAL A 427 -7.97 -2.95 -17.10
CA VAL A 427 -8.79 -2.49 -15.98
C VAL A 427 -8.04 -1.35 -15.29
N VAL A 428 -8.74 -0.27 -14.97
CA VAL A 428 -8.21 0.83 -14.17
C VAL A 428 -9.05 0.88 -12.89
N VAL A 429 -8.41 0.63 -11.75
CA VAL A 429 -9.07 0.74 -10.44
C VAL A 429 -8.82 2.14 -9.91
N ASP A 430 -9.87 2.94 -9.78
CA ASP A 430 -9.85 4.20 -9.04
C ASP A 430 -9.91 3.89 -7.53
N ALA A 431 -8.74 3.72 -6.93
CA ALA A 431 -8.56 3.32 -5.54
C ALA A 431 -8.50 4.53 -4.60
N ASN A 432 -9.64 5.20 -4.45
CA ASN A 432 -9.78 6.44 -3.67
C ASN A 432 -10.05 6.23 -2.16
N GLY A 433 -10.23 4.98 -1.73
CA GLY A 433 -10.36 4.57 -0.34
C GLY A 433 -11.73 4.80 0.29
N MET A 434 -12.75 5.20 -0.47
CA MET A 434 -14.03 5.70 0.08
C MET A 434 -15.26 5.24 -0.71
N GLN A 435 -16.25 4.70 0.00
CA GLN A 435 -17.56 4.31 -0.53
C GLN A 435 -18.64 5.37 -0.26
N LEU A 436 -19.92 4.99 -0.29
CA LEU A 436 -21.05 5.84 0.13
C LEU A 436 -21.03 6.06 1.65
N ASP A 437 -20.97 4.96 2.41
CA ASP A 437 -21.14 4.98 3.87
C ASP A 437 -19.85 5.27 4.65
N GLY A 438 -18.71 5.48 3.96
CA GLY A 438 -17.44 5.82 4.60
C GLY A 438 -16.22 5.17 3.96
N PRO A 439 -15.10 5.08 4.70
CA PRO A 439 -13.87 4.47 4.21
C PRO A 439 -14.06 3.00 3.82
N THR A 440 -13.56 2.59 2.66
CA THR A 440 -13.67 1.20 2.17
C THR A 440 -13.18 0.20 3.21
N ALA A 441 -12.07 0.49 3.90
CA ALA A 441 -11.50 -0.36 4.95
C ALA A 441 -12.41 -0.56 6.19
N GLN A 442 -13.44 0.27 6.37
CA GLN A 442 -14.40 0.15 7.48
C GLN A 442 -15.75 -0.44 7.05
N ILE A 443 -16.07 -0.41 5.75
CA ILE A 443 -17.30 -0.99 5.19
C ILE A 443 -17.05 -2.45 4.79
N LEU A 444 -16.20 -2.67 3.79
CA LEU A 444 -15.72 -3.99 3.40
C LEU A 444 -14.26 -3.86 2.92
N ASP A 445 -13.33 -4.30 3.76
CA ASP A 445 -11.90 -4.24 3.43
C ASP A 445 -11.56 -5.24 2.32
N ASN A 446 -11.44 -4.73 1.10
CA ASN A 446 -11.00 -5.50 -0.06
C ASN A 446 -9.54 -5.97 0.03
N GLY A 447 -8.77 -5.51 1.02
CA GLY A 447 -7.35 -5.78 1.14
C GLY A 447 -6.58 -5.28 -0.09
N PRO A 448 -5.44 -5.91 -0.42
CA PRO A 448 -4.64 -5.52 -1.57
C PRO A 448 -5.30 -5.93 -2.90
N ILE A 449 -6.06 -5.02 -3.50
CA ILE A 449 -6.76 -5.21 -4.80
C ILE A 449 -5.79 -5.68 -5.90
N ASN A 450 -4.57 -5.13 -5.92
CA ASN A 450 -3.53 -5.56 -6.87
C ASN A 450 -3.29 -7.07 -6.83
N ARG A 451 -3.16 -7.67 -5.64
CA ARG A 451 -2.93 -9.10 -5.48
C ARG A 451 -4.12 -9.94 -5.93
N LYS A 452 -5.35 -9.45 -5.76
CA LYS A 452 -6.54 -10.14 -6.27
C LYS A 452 -6.49 -10.22 -7.80
N PHE A 453 -6.22 -9.13 -8.50
CA PHE A 453 -6.04 -9.15 -9.97
C PHE A 453 -4.85 -10.01 -10.41
N THR A 454 -3.72 -9.97 -9.69
CA THR A 454 -2.57 -10.85 -9.95
C THR A 454 -2.96 -12.32 -9.85
N ALA A 455 -3.74 -12.71 -8.84
CA ALA A 455 -4.22 -14.08 -8.66
C ALA A 455 -5.15 -14.53 -9.81
N PHE A 456 -5.90 -13.60 -10.40
CA PHE A 456 -6.67 -13.84 -11.63
C PHE A 456 -5.82 -13.76 -12.90
N GLY A 457 -4.50 -13.61 -12.81
CA GLY A 457 -3.59 -13.72 -13.94
C GLY A 457 -3.38 -12.44 -14.75
N PHE A 458 -3.73 -11.28 -14.20
CA PHE A 458 -3.42 -9.97 -14.77
C PHE A 458 -1.96 -9.59 -14.58
N ASP A 459 -1.43 -8.81 -15.52
CA ASP A 459 -0.26 -7.96 -15.28
C ASP A 459 -0.71 -6.73 -14.49
N VAL A 460 -0.12 -6.46 -13.33
CA VAL A 460 -0.62 -5.45 -12.40
C VAL A 460 0.43 -4.38 -12.10
N VAL A 461 0.03 -3.13 -12.24
CA VAL A 461 0.85 -1.96 -11.91
C VAL A 461 0.10 -1.09 -10.92
N GLU A 462 0.75 -0.67 -9.83
CA GLU A 462 0.24 0.39 -8.96
C GLU A 462 0.92 1.71 -9.29
N VAL A 463 0.16 2.79 -9.34
CA VAL A 463 0.65 4.14 -9.62
C VAL A 463 0.03 5.15 -8.68
N ASP A 464 0.68 6.31 -8.52
CA ASP A 464 -0.02 7.50 -8.04
C ASP A 464 -1.06 7.90 -9.09
N GLY A 465 -2.34 7.83 -8.73
CA GLY A 465 -3.45 8.13 -9.63
C GLY A 465 -3.62 9.61 -9.94
N HIS A 466 -2.83 10.49 -9.30
CA HIS A 466 -2.77 11.91 -9.61
C HIS A 466 -1.46 12.32 -10.29
N ASP A 467 -0.59 11.36 -10.63
CA ASP A 467 0.58 11.61 -11.48
C ASP A 467 0.27 11.17 -12.92
N VAL A 468 -0.02 12.16 -13.77
CA VAL A 468 -0.40 11.95 -15.17
C VAL A 468 0.66 11.20 -15.99
N ILE A 469 1.96 11.32 -15.66
CA ILE A 469 3.03 10.63 -16.37
C ILE A 469 3.07 9.15 -15.97
N GLN A 470 2.96 8.85 -14.67
CA GLN A 470 2.89 7.45 -14.22
C GLN A 470 1.66 6.73 -14.80
N LEU A 471 0.51 7.42 -14.84
CA LEU A 471 -0.70 6.90 -15.49
C LEU A 471 -0.49 6.64 -16.98
N ALA A 472 0.05 7.62 -17.72
CA ALA A 472 0.29 7.48 -19.16
C ALA A 472 1.22 6.28 -19.45
N ASP A 473 2.31 6.15 -18.72
CA ASP A 473 3.27 5.05 -18.89
C ASP A 473 2.65 3.68 -18.57
N ALA A 474 1.83 3.60 -17.51
CA ALA A 474 1.15 2.36 -17.14
C ALA A 474 0.07 1.94 -18.16
N LEU A 475 -0.59 2.91 -18.82
CA LEU A 475 -1.72 2.68 -19.71
C LEU A 475 -1.32 2.50 -21.20
N ARG A 476 -0.23 3.11 -21.66
CA ARG A 476 0.21 3.06 -23.07
C ARG A 476 0.51 1.64 -23.55
N ASN A 477 1.27 0.85 -22.81
CA ASN A 477 1.82 -0.41 -23.30
C ASN A 477 0.91 -1.62 -23.01
N PRO A 478 0.21 -2.20 -24.01
CA PRO A 478 -0.43 -3.49 -23.85
C PRO A 478 0.65 -4.58 -23.75
N GLY A 479 0.57 -5.43 -22.74
CA GLY A 479 1.40 -6.65 -22.64
C GLY A 479 0.67 -7.87 -23.23
N ASP A 480 1.25 -9.07 -23.08
CA ASP A 480 0.65 -10.33 -23.53
C ASP A 480 -0.48 -10.85 -22.62
N ARG A 481 -0.76 -10.15 -21.52
CA ARG A 481 -1.74 -10.49 -20.49
C ARG A 481 -2.70 -9.33 -20.29
N PRO A 482 -3.94 -9.57 -19.83
CA PRO A 482 -4.81 -8.47 -19.42
C PRO A 482 -4.11 -7.65 -18.34
N ARG A 483 -4.25 -6.33 -18.39
CA ARG A 483 -3.59 -5.42 -17.45
C ARG A 483 -4.56 -4.88 -16.41
N ALA A 484 -4.13 -4.73 -15.17
CA ALA A 484 -4.82 -3.96 -14.15
C ALA A 484 -3.91 -2.84 -13.65
N VAL A 485 -4.36 -1.59 -13.78
CA VAL A 485 -3.69 -0.42 -13.21
C VAL A 485 -4.45 -0.02 -11.96
N VAL A 486 -3.83 -0.19 -10.79
CA VAL A 486 -4.39 0.28 -9.52
C VAL A 486 -3.91 1.70 -9.28
N ALA A 487 -4.75 2.67 -9.63
CA ALA A 487 -4.47 4.08 -9.46
C ALA A 487 -4.86 4.52 -8.05
N ARG A 488 -3.87 4.85 -7.22
CA ARG A 488 -4.09 5.36 -5.85
C ARG A 488 -4.51 6.82 -5.93
N THR A 489 -5.77 7.09 -5.69
CA THR A 489 -6.37 8.43 -5.82
C THR A 489 -6.93 8.90 -4.48
N ARG A 490 -7.51 10.10 -4.45
CA ARG A 490 -8.24 10.64 -3.31
C ARG A 490 -9.64 11.05 -3.75
N LYS A 491 -10.64 10.63 -2.98
CA LYS A 491 -12.03 11.00 -3.29
C LYS A 491 -12.19 12.50 -3.16
N GLY A 492 -12.78 13.16 -4.16
CA GLY A 492 -12.92 14.61 -4.17
C GLY A 492 -11.62 15.36 -4.46
N HIS A 493 -10.58 14.69 -5.00
CA HIS A 493 -9.26 15.29 -5.17
C HIS A 493 -9.35 16.62 -5.89
N GLY A 494 -8.67 17.60 -5.30
CA GLY A 494 -8.54 18.90 -5.90
C GLY A 494 -9.61 19.92 -5.52
N LEU A 495 -10.55 19.61 -4.63
CA LEU A 495 -11.36 20.64 -3.96
C LEU A 495 -11.23 20.45 -2.46
N SER A 496 -10.76 21.47 -1.76
CA SER A 496 -10.39 21.37 -0.33
C SER A 496 -11.56 20.92 0.55
N PHE A 497 -12.79 21.32 0.20
CA PHE A 497 -13.99 20.94 0.93
C PHE A 497 -14.49 19.52 0.64
N ALA A 498 -14.06 18.90 -0.46
CA ALA A 498 -14.53 17.59 -0.91
C ALA A 498 -13.49 16.47 -0.70
N GLU A 499 -12.21 16.80 -0.72
CA GLU A 499 -11.14 15.82 -0.64
C GLU A 499 -11.20 15.01 0.66
N GLY A 500 -11.29 13.68 0.54
CA GLY A 500 -11.32 12.78 1.70
C GLY A 500 -12.62 12.79 2.51
N HIS A 501 -13.69 13.42 2.00
CA HIS A 501 -14.97 13.54 2.70
C HIS A 501 -16.06 12.68 2.04
N ALA A 502 -16.52 11.64 2.76
CA ALA A 502 -17.52 10.68 2.24
C ALA A 502 -18.87 11.33 1.89
N GLU A 503 -19.25 12.40 2.59
CA GLU A 503 -20.48 13.16 2.30
C GLU A 503 -20.55 13.72 0.88
N TRP A 504 -19.40 13.92 0.20
CA TRP A 504 -19.34 14.34 -1.20
C TRP A 504 -19.53 13.19 -2.19
N HIS A 505 -19.94 12.01 -1.72
CA HIS A 505 -20.36 10.92 -2.58
C HIS A 505 -21.58 11.32 -3.42
N ASP A 506 -22.60 11.95 -2.83
CA ASP A 506 -23.79 12.45 -3.53
C ASP A 506 -24.30 13.71 -2.80
N LYS A 507 -23.74 14.87 -3.15
CA LYS A 507 -24.04 16.15 -2.49
C LYS A 507 -24.25 17.26 -3.50
N ALA A 508 -25.14 18.19 -3.17
CA ALA A 508 -25.38 19.37 -3.97
C ALA A 508 -24.32 20.43 -3.69
N LEU A 509 -23.93 21.15 -4.74
CA LEU A 509 -23.08 22.33 -4.63
C LEU A 509 -23.91 23.54 -4.16
N THR A 510 -23.29 24.43 -3.38
CA THR A 510 -23.85 25.77 -3.07
C THR A 510 -23.09 26.85 -3.83
N GLU A 511 -23.66 28.05 -3.95
CA GLU A 511 -22.98 29.15 -4.65
C GLU A 511 -21.64 29.51 -3.96
N GLU A 512 -21.60 29.49 -2.63
CA GLU A 512 -20.36 29.79 -1.88
C GLU A 512 -19.26 28.77 -2.18
N LEU A 513 -19.62 27.48 -2.21
CA LEU A 513 -18.70 26.38 -2.51
C LEU A 513 -18.30 26.37 -3.99
N TYR A 514 -19.19 26.77 -4.91
CA TYR A 514 -18.84 26.99 -6.31
C TYR A 514 -17.77 28.09 -6.43
N GLN A 515 -17.99 29.25 -5.82
CA GLN A 515 -17.02 30.35 -5.89
C GLN A 515 -15.68 29.97 -5.24
N GLN A 516 -15.71 29.18 -4.16
CA GLN A 516 -14.50 28.60 -3.58
C GLN A 516 -13.79 27.65 -4.56
N ALA A 517 -14.54 26.72 -5.16
CA ALA A 517 -13.99 25.77 -6.12
C ALA A 517 -13.30 26.47 -7.29
N MET A 518 -13.95 27.47 -7.89
CA MET A 518 -13.37 28.21 -9.02
C MET A 518 -12.06 28.90 -8.65
N ARG A 519 -11.99 29.56 -7.48
CA ARG A 519 -10.73 30.17 -7.00
C ARG A 519 -9.62 29.14 -6.81
N GLU A 520 -9.93 27.98 -6.24
CA GLU A 520 -8.95 26.91 -6.04
C GLU A 520 -8.45 26.33 -7.37
N LEU A 521 -9.34 26.19 -8.36
CA LEU A 521 -8.99 25.70 -9.69
C LEU A 521 -8.16 26.74 -10.47
N ASP A 522 -8.55 28.01 -10.44
CA ASP A 522 -7.82 29.10 -11.10
C ASP A 522 -6.39 29.23 -10.56
N ALA A 523 -6.22 29.18 -9.24
CA ALA A 523 -4.90 29.23 -8.61
C ALA A 523 -3.99 28.07 -9.04
N ARG A 524 -4.55 26.87 -9.26
CA ARG A 524 -3.79 25.74 -9.79
C ARG A 524 -3.48 25.87 -11.27
N GLU A 525 -4.40 26.41 -12.05
CA GLU A 525 -4.15 26.68 -13.47
C GLU A 525 -2.96 27.63 -13.65
N GLU A 526 -2.90 28.69 -12.83
CA GLU A 526 -1.77 29.62 -12.81
C GLU A 526 -0.46 28.92 -12.43
N ALA A 527 -0.48 28.04 -11.43
CA ALA A 527 0.70 27.27 -11.04
C ALA A 527 1.20 26.36 -12.19
N ILE A 528 0.32 25.58 -12.80
CA ILE A 528 0.66 24.67 -13.91
C ILE A 528 1.16 25.46 -15.13
N ARG A 529 0.63 26.68 -15.37
CA ARG A 529 1.06 27.52 -16.49
C ARG A 529 2.38 28.26 -16.24
N GLY A 530 2.71 28.49 -14.97
CA GLY A 530 3.93 29.16 -14.52
C GLY A 530 5.14 28.24 -14.41
N GLU A 531 4.90 26.93 -14.27
CA GLU A 531 5.87 25.84 -14.47
C GLU A 531 6.22 25.63 -15.95
#